data_AF-A0A265V0Q3-F1
#
_entry.id   AF-A0A265V0Q3-F1
#
_cell.length_a   1.000
_cell.length_b   1.000
_cell.length_c   1.000
_cell.angle_alpha   90.00
_cell.angle_beta   90.00
_cell.angle_gamma   90.00
#
_symmetry.space_group_name_H-M   'P 1'
#
loop_
_entity.id
_entity.type
_entity.pdbx_description
1 polymer ?
#
loop_
_entity_poly.entity_id
_entity_poly.type
_entity_poly.pdbx_seq_one_letter_code
_entity_poly.pdbx_strand_id
1 'polypeptide(L)'
;MIYTAALVLVTLIDLEDIPSLGSSLDDKIYHLLAYVVLAFLWMSYARAFKSKEITAIIFIALLLFGVFLELVQHQINANRTYDIIDLLSNCLGVALGTFIARILNVFKLNIFKALLFLFFIN
;
A
#
# COMPACT_ATOMS: atom_id res chain seq x y z
N MET A 1 1.34 9.21 -7.74
CA MET A 1 0.98 9.38 -9.17
C MET A 1 1.65 8.32 -10.04
N ILE A 2 2.96 8.42 -10.32
CA ILE A 2 3.67 7.43 -11.16
C ILE A 2 3.50 6.00 -10.62
N TYR A 3 3.72 5.77 -9.33
CA TYR A 3 3.57 4.46 -8.70
C TYR A 3 2.12 3.92 -8.73
N THR A 4 1.11 4.81 -8.78
CA THR A 4 -0.30 4.39 -8.90
C THR A 4 -0.60 3.98 -10.33
N ALA A 5 -0.12 4.75 -11.32
CA ALA A 5 -0.24 4.38 -12.73
C ALA A 5 0.50 3.07 -13.04
N ALA A 6 1.71 2.91 -12.48
CA ALA A 6 2.47 1.67 -12.61
C ALA A 6 1.69 0.48 -12.04
N LEU A 7 1.10 0.62 -10.84
CA LEU A 7 0.27 -0.44 -10.27
C LEU A 7 -0.90 -0.78 -11.18
N VAL A 8 -1.67 0.21 -11.65
CA VAL A 8 -2.79 -0.03 -12.59
C VAL A 8 -2.33 -0.78 -13.83
N LEU A 9 -1.26 -0.33 -14.49
CA LEU A 9 -0.76 -0.97 -15.71
C LEU A 9 -0.35 -2.43 -15.46
N VAL A 10 0.39 -2.67 -14.38
CA VAL A 10 0.86 -4.02 -13.99
C VAL A 10 -0.32 -4.94 -13.65
N THR A 11 -1.35 -4.42 -12.97
CA THR A 11 -2.50 -5.23 -12.55
C THR A 11 -3.49 -5.53 -13.67
N LEU A 12 -3.54 -4.71 -14.73
CA LEU A 12 -4.50 -4.89 -15.83
C LEU A 12 -3.96 -5.80 -16.94
N ILE A 13 -2.64 -5.98 -17.05
CA ILE A 13 -2.01 -6.82 -18.07
C ILE A 13 -1.83 -8.23 -17.53
N ASP A 14 -2.03 -9.23 -18.40
CA ASP A 14 -1.64 -10.61 -18.10
C ASP A 14 -0.11 -10.72 -18.14
N LEU A 15 0.48 -10.93 -16.97
CA LEU A 15 1.91 -11.12 -16.82
C LEU A 15 2.20 -12.62 -16.81
N GLU A 16 2.60 -13.15 -17.97
CA GLU A 16 2.91 -14.57 -18.15
C GLU A 16 4.17 -15.02 -17.36
N ASP A 17 5.06 -14.07 -17.01
CA ASP A 17 6.38 -14.35 -16.41
C ASP A 17 6.55 -13.84 -14.97
N ILE A 18 5.46 -13.72 -14.18
CA ILE A 18 5.65 -13.44 -12.75
C ILE A 18 6.30 -14.67 -12.09
N PRO A 19 7.43 -14.51 -11.36
CA PRO A 19 8.05 -15.62 -10.66
C PRO A 19 7.05 -16.33 -9.75
N SER A 20 6.98 -17.66 -9.77
CA SER A 20 6.17 -18.36 -8.76
C SER A 20 6.93 -18.41 -7.42
N LEU A 21 6.21 -18.19 -6.32
CA LEU A 21 6.68 -18.42 -4.95
C LEU A 21 6.40 -19.87 -4.50
N GLY A 22 5.90 -20.72 -5.39
CA GLY A 22 5.63 -22.13 -5.13
C GLY A 22 4.34 -22.38 -4.34
N SER A 23 3.41 -21.42 -4.30
CA SER A 23 2.17 -21.54 -3.55
C SER A 23 0.94 -21.19 -4.40
N SER A 24 -0.24 -21.67 -3.99
CA SER A 24 -1.50 -21.24 -4.58
C SER A 24 -1.90 -19.81 -4.16
N LEU A 25 -1.12 -19.17 -3.29
CA LEU A 25 -1.37 -17.84 -2.75
C LEU A 25 -0.47 -16.77 -3.36
N ASP A 26 0.34 -17.11 -4.38
CA ASP A 26 1.34 -16.22 -4.98
C ASP A 26 0.71 -14.89 -5.42
N ASP A 27 -0.38 -14.96 -6.17
CA ASP A 27 -1.20 -13.81 -6.60
C ASP A 27 -1.64 -12.94 -5.41
N LYS A 28 -2.06 -13.58 -4.31
CA LYS A 28 -2.58 -12.90 -3.11
C LYS A 28 -1.46 -12.17 -2.39
N ILE A 29 -0.26 -12.75 -2.38
CA ILE A 29 0.96 -12.13 -1.87
C ILE A 29 1.34 -10.93 -2.74
N TYR A 30 1.24 -11.02 -4.06
CA TYR A 30 1.50 -9.88 -4.95
C TYR A 30 0.53 -8.73 -4.72
N HIS A 31 -0.76 -9.02 -4.60
CA HIS A 31 -1.79 -8.05 -4.24
C HIS A 31 -1.47 -7.37 -2.89
N LEU A 32 -1.17 -8.15 -1.86
CA LEU A 32 -0.77 -7.65 -0.56
C LEU A 32 0.43 -6.69 -0.67
N LEU A 33 1.53 -7.14 -1.28
CA LEU A 33 2.78 -6.37 -1.40
C LEU A 33 2.59 -5.08 -2.21
N ALA A 34 1.87 -5.15 -3.33
CA ALA A 34 1.59 -3.99 -4.18
C ALA A 34 0.85 -2.90 -3.40
N TYR A 35 -0.18 -3.28 -2.63
CA TYR A 35 -0.95 -2.33 -1.82
C TYR A 35 -0.20 -1.86 -0.55
N VAL A 36 0.70 -2.68 0.03
CA VAL A 36 1.64 -2.21 1.07
C VAL A 36 2.50 -1.07 0.54
N VAL A 37 3.13 -1.26 -0.61
CA VAL A 37 4.02 -0.25 -1.22
C VAL A 37 3.22 1.00 -1.60
N LEU A 38 2.07 0.83 -2.26
CA LEU A 38 1.22 1.94 -2.66
C LEU A 38 0.78 2.78 -1.46
N ALA A 39 0.27 2.14 -0.40
CA ALA A 39 -0.17 2.83 0.81
C ALA A 39 0.99 3.46 1.55
N PHE A 40 2.14 2.79 1.67
CA PHE A 40 3.33 3.35 2.27
C PHE A 40 3.76 4.66 1.58
N LEU A 41 3.78 4.70 0.25
CA LEU A 41 4.17 5.88 -0.53
C LEU A 41 3.17 7.02 -0.39
N TRP A 42 1.87 6.74 -0.49
CA TRP A 42 0.83 7.75 -0.33
C TRP A 42 0.74 8.30 1.07
N MET A 43 0.81 7.45 2.09
CA MET A 43 0.88 7.89 3.49
C MET A 43 2.15 8.69 3.75
N SER A 44 3.25 8.32 3.08
CA SER A 44 4.49 9.08 3.15
C SER A 44 4.38 10.48 2.58
N TYR A 45 3.64 10.64 1.48
CA TYR A 45 3.31 11.92 0.88
C TYR A 45 2.34 12.74 1.74
N ALA A 46 1.30 12.10 2.29
CA ALA A 46 0.29 12.71 3.17
C ALA A 46 0.92 13.46 4.36
N ARG A 47 2.09 13.00 4.82
CA ARG A 47 2.83 13.64 5.92
C ARG A 47 3.19 15.09 5.66
N ALA A 48 3.40 15.50 4.40
CA ALA A 48 3.72 16.89 4.06
C ALA A 48 2.64 17.87 4.55
N PHE A 49 1.39 17.40 4.67
CA PHE A 49 0.24 18.22 5.05
C PHE A 49 -0.03 18.23 6.56
N LYS A 50 0.64 17.36 7.35
CA LYS A 50 0.49 17.25 8.82
C LYS A 50 -0.97 17.15 9.32
N SER A 51 -1.90 16.64 8.50
CA SER A 51 -3.33 16.52 8.82
C SER A 51 -3.75 15.05 8.96
N LYS A 52 -4.49 14.77 10.03
CA LYS A 52 -5.06 13.43 10.29
C LYS A 52 -6.23 13.15 9.34
N GLU A 53 -6.96 14.19 8.98
CA GLU A 53 -8.08 14.16 8.04
C GLU A 53 -7.58 13.75 6.65
N ILE A 54 -6.49 14.36 6.16
CA ILE A 54 -5.87 13.98 4.88
C ILE A 54 -5.37 12.53 4.92
N THR A 55 -4.78 12.11 6.04
CA THR A 55 -4.35 10.71 6.21
C THR A 55 -5.54 9.74 6.13
N ALA A 56 -6.66 10.06 6.80
CA ALA A 56 -7.87 9.25 6.77
C ALA A 56 -8.52 9.22 5.38
N ILE A 57 -8.58 10.36 4.69
CA ILE A 57 -9.09 10.44 3.31
C ILE A 57 -8.27 9.55 2.38
N ILE A 58 -6.93 9.61 2.46
CA ILE A 58 -6.05 8.77 1.64
C ILE A 58 -6.24 7.29 1.97
N PHE A 59 -6.38 6.94 3.25
CA PHE A 59 -6.61 5.55 3.66
C PHE A 59 -7.89 4.99 3.03
N ILE A 60 -9.00 5.71 3.18
CA ILE A 60 -10.29 5.32 2.61
C ILE A 60 -10.23 5.28 1.08
N ALA A 61 -9.59 6.27 0.46
CA ALA A 61 -9.43 6.33 -1.00
C ALA A 61 -8.66 5.10 -1.53
N LEU A 62 -7.62 4.64 -0.83
CA LEU A 62 -6.86 3.45 -1.22
C LEU A 62 -7.65 2.16 -1.06
N LEU A 63 -8.48 2.03 -0.01
CA LEU A 63 -9.38 0.88 0.14
C LEU A 63 -10.40 0.83 -1.00
N LEU A 64 -11.07 1.96 -1.28
CA LEU A 64 -12.03 2.06 -2.38
C LEU A 64 -11.37 1.83 -3.73
N PHE A 65 -10.15 2.31 -3.91
CA PHE A 65 -9.36 2.06 -5.11
C PHE A 65 -9.04 0.57 -5.29
N GLY A 66 -8.72 -0.15 -4.20
CA GLY A 66 -8.55 -1.60 -4.22
C GLY A 66 -9.81 -2.35 -4.66
N VAL A 67 -10.96 -2.00 -4.08
CA VAL A 67 -12.26 -2.56 -4.48
C VAL A 67 -12.56 -2.27 -5.95
N PHE A 68 -12.39 -1.02 -6.35
CA PHE A 68 -12.70 -0.58 -7.71
C PHE A 68 -11.82 -1.29 -8.75
N LEU A 69 -10.52 -1.38 -8.50
CA LEU A 69 -9.59 -1.98 -9.45
C LEU A 69 -9.84 -3.48 -9.64
N GLU A 70 -10.16 -4.20 -8.56
CA GLU A 70 -10.56 -5.61 -8.60
C GLU A 70 -11.80 -5.82 -9.50
N LEU A 71 -12.81 -4.96 -9.35
CA LEU A 71 -14.00 -4.99 -10.20
C LEU A 71 -13.67 -4.66 -11.66
N VAL A 72 -12.79 -3.69 -11.90
CA VAL A 72 -12.35 -3.35 -13.26
C VAL A 72 -11.61 -4.52 -13.89
N GLN A 73 -10.66 -5.14 -13.20
CA GLN A 73 -9.89 -6.29 -13.69
C GLN A 73 -10.83 -7.43 -14.10
N HIS A 74 -11.80 -7.76 -13.25
CA HIS A 74 -12.80 -8.80 -13.55
C HIS A 74 -13.61 -8.50 -14.81
N GLN A 75 -13.96 -7.24 -15.05
CA GLN A 75 -14.81 -6.85 -16.18
C GLN A 75 -14.06 -6.75 -17.50
N ILE A 76 -12.76 -6.40 -17.48
CA ILE A 76 -12.00 -6.14 -18.70
C ILE A 76 -11.08 -7.30 -19.11
N ASN A 77 -10.65 -8.13 -18.16
CA ASN A 77 -9.73 -9.22 -18.42
C ASN A 77 -10.47 -10.56 -18.30
N ALA A 78 -10.68 -11.22 -19.44
CA ALA A 78 -11.39 -12.49 -19.52
C ALA A 78 -10.70 -13.64 -18.77
N ASN A 79 -9.40 -13.51 -18.46
CA ASN A 79 -8.61 -14.47 -17.70
C ASN A 79 -8.63 -14.18 -16.18
N ARG A 80 -9.27 -13.10 -15.73
CA ARG A 80 -9.37 -12.71 -14.32
C ARG A 80 -10.79 -12.84 -13.79
N THR A 81 -10.94 -13.62 -12.74
CA THR A 81 -12.19 -13.73 -11.97
C THR A 81 -12.11 -12.85 -10.75
N TYR A 82 -13.21 -12.20 -10.39
CA TYR A 82 -13.33 -11.50 -9.11
C TYR A 82 -13.04 -12.47 -7.95
N ASP A 83 -12.08 -12.12 -7.09
CA ASP A 83 -11.69 -12.93 -5.94
C ASP A 83 -11.75 -12.11 -4.64
N ILE A 84 -12.55 -12.60 -3.69
CA ILE A 84 -12.67 -11.97 -2.37
C ILE A 84 -11.32 -11.99 -1.62
N ILE A 85 -10.47 -13.00 -1.87
CA ILE A 85 -9.16 -13.10 -1.23
C ILE A 85 -8.19 -12.05 -1.78
N ASP A 86 -8.28 -11.68 -3.07
CA ASP A 86 -7.53 -10.55 -3.64
C ASP A 86 -7.96 -9.23 -3.02
N LEU A 87 -9.28 -9.03 -2.92
CA LEU A 87 -9.83 -7.86 -2.27
C LEU A 87 -9.35 -7.72 -0.81
N LEU A 88 -9.36 -8.81 -0.05
CA LEU A 88 -8.86 -8.84 1.32
C LEU A 88 -7.35 -8.57 1.37
N SER A 89 -6.58 -9.13 0.44
CA SER A 89 -5.13 -8.91 0.33
C SER A 89 -4.82 -7.44 0.04
N ASN A 90 -5.56 -6.81 -0.88
CA ASN A 90 -5.46 -5.37 -1.16
C ASN A 90 -5.73 -4.55 0.11
N CYS A 91 -6.85 -4.82 0.80
CA CYS A 91 -7.23 -4.12 2.03
C CYS A 91 -6.19 -4.26 3.14
N LEU A 92 -5.70 -5.48 3.37
CA LEU A 92 -4.65 -5.77 4.35
C LEU A 92 -3.35 -5.05 3.98
N GLY A 93 -3.03 -4.98 2.69
CA GLY A 93 -1.85 -4.26 2.21
C GLY A 93 -1.94 -2.77 2.52
N VAL A 94 -3.10 -2.15 2.29
CA VAL A 94 -3.35 -0.74 2.65
C VAL A 94 -3.17 -0.51 4.15
N ALA A 95 -3.75 -1.38 4.99
CA ALA A 95 -3.62 -1.28 6.44
C ALA A 95 -2.16 -1.40 6.89
N LEU A 96 -1.44 -2.41 6.40
CA LEU A 96 -0.05 -2.66 6.77
C LEU A 96 0.90 -1.57 6.27
N GLY A 97 0.77 -1.13 5.02
CA GLY A 97 1.56 -0.03 4.47
C GLY A 97 1.36 1.29 5.23
N THR A 98 0.11 1.56 5.65
CA THR A 98 -0.22 2.70 6.51
C THR A 98 0.43 2.58 7.88
N PHE A 99 0.37 1.40 8.49
CA PHE A 99 1.00 1.12 9.78
C PHE A 99 2.53 1.28 9.73
N ILE A 100 3.18 0.73 8.71
CA ILE A 100 4.63 0.87 8.47
C ILE A 100 5.02 2.35 8.32
N ALA A 101 4.27 3.11 7.51
CA ALA A 101 4.51 4.53 7.30
C ALA A 101 4.41 5.36 8.60
N ARG A 102 3.58 4.92 9.56
CA ARG A 102 3.44 5.53 10.89
C ARG A 102 4.58 5.12 11.83
N ILE A 103 4.96 3.85 11.85
CA ILE A 103 6.04 3.34 12.71
C ILE A 103 7.38 4.00 12.40
N LEU A 104 7.79 4.02 11.12
CA LEU A 104 9.08 4.59 10.74
C LEU A 104 9.20 6.07 11.14
N ASN A 105 8.07 6.78 11.23
CA ASN A 105 8.03 8.14 11.73
C ASN A 105 8.23 8.22 13.25
N VAL A 106 7.56 7.35 14.03
CA VAL A 106 7.74 7.29 15.49
C VAL A 106 9.21 7.03 15.83
N PHE A 107 9.85 6.10 15.13
CA PHE A 107 11.29 5.83 15.33
C PHE A 107 12.17 7.04 14.98
N LYS A 108 11.96 7.68 13.83
CA LYS A 108 12.73 8.87 13.43
C LYS A 108 12.58 10.03 14.44
N LEU A 109 11.36 10.27 14.93
CA LEU A 109 11.08 11.33 15.91
C LEU A 109 11.72 11.03 17.27
N ASN A 110 11.63 9.78 17.74
CA ASN A 110 12.17 9.37 19.04
C ASN A 110 13.70 9.46 19.07
N ILE A 111 14.38 9.04 18.00
CA ILE A 111 15.84 9.17 17.86
C ILE A 111 16.25 10.65 17.86
N PHE A 112 15.57 11.50 17.09
CA PHE A 112 15.87 12.94 17.07
C PHE A 112 15.70 13.58 18.46
N LYS A 113 14.62 13.25 19.18
CA LYS A 113 14.39 13.73 20.55
C LYS A 113 15.46 13.24 21.53
N ALA A 114 15.87 11.98 21.43
CA ALA A 114 16.93 11.41 22.26
C ALA A 114 18.29 12.12 22.02
N LEU A 115 18.63 12.40 20.76
CA LEU A 115 19.84 13.15 20.42
C LEU A 115 19.78 14.60 20.93
N LEU A 116 18.62 15.26 20.80
CA LEU A 116 18.43 16.62 21.31
C LEU A 116 18.58 16.67 22.85
N PHE A 117 18.01 15.70 23.56
CA PHE A 117 18.12 15.58 25.02
C PHE A 117 19.58 15.42 25.48
N LEU A 118 20.38 14.61 24.78
CA LEU A 118 21.81 14.45 25.07
C LEU A 118 22.63 15.73 24.85
N PHE A 119 22.20 16.61 23.95
CA PHE A 119 22.87 17.90 23.69
C PHE A 119 22.59 18.95 24.77
N PHE A 120 21.45 18.89 25.46
CA PHE A 120 21.07 19.89 26.49
C PHE A 120 21.50 19.53 27.92
N ILE A 121 22.05 18.33 28.13
CA ILE A 121 22.50 17.84 29.45
C ILE A 121 24.03 17.87 29.61
N ASN A 122 24.76 18.13 28.52
CA ASN A 122 26.17 18.50 28.54
C ASN A 122 26.33 20.01 28.36
#